data_AF-A0A538CX70-F1
#
_entry.id   AF-A0A538CX70-F1
#
_cell.length_a   1.000
_cell.length_b   1.000
_cell.length_c   1.000
_cell.angle_alpha   90.00
_cell.angle_beta   90.00
_cell.angle_gamma   90.00
#
_symmetry.space_group_name_H-M   'P 1'
#
loop_
_entity.id
_entity.type
_entity.pdbx_description
1 polymer ?
#
loop_
_entity_poly.entity_id
_entity_poly.type
_entity_poly.pdbx_seq_one_letter_code
_entity_poly.pdbx_strand_id
1 'polypeptide(L)'
;MTLLRANILFVAANLLHTADHQRQGTAGLRWEILAGGSAITIAAIASLVLAWRKDERAPIFGAVLGLSAAAGIAASHLAPHWSAFSDSYPEIHADATSWVVVLLEIAGALLLAAVAVRELRRASNGAPRAAVVAGSGRST
;
A
#
# COMPACT_ATOMS: atom_id res chain seq x y z
N MET A 1 -2.19 -4.76 -15.84
CA MET A 1 -1.26 -4.44 -14.72
C MET A 1 -1.03 -5.70 -13.89
N THR A 2 0.22 -6.09 -13.59
CA THR A 2 0.54 -7.24 -12.70
C THR A 2 0.79 -6.77 -11.26
N LEU A 3 0.75 -7.68 -10.29
CA LEU A 3 1.06 -7.35 -8.88
C LEU A 3 2.48 -6.80 -8.71
N LEU A 4 3.46 -7.38 -9.42
CA LEU A 4 4.84 -6.88 -9.41
C LEU A 4 4.93 -5.44 -9.90
N ARG A 5 4.27 -5.10 -11.02
CA ARG A 5 4.28 -3.72 -11.55
C ARG A 5 3.58 -2.74 -10.60
N ALA A 6 2.47 -3.16 -9.98
CA ALA A 6 1.80 -2.32 -8.99
C ALA A 6 2.68 -2.05 -7.76
N ASN A 7 3.43 -3.07 -7.28
CA ASN A 7 4.43 -2.89 -6.22
C ASN A 7 5.54 -1.92 -6.63
N ILE A 8 6.10 -2.06 -7.84
CA ILE A 8 7.15 -1.14 -8.33
C ILE A 8 6.64 0.30 -8.34
N LEU A 9 5.42 0.53 -8.84
CA LEU A 9 4.83 1.87 -8.87
C LEU A 9 4.60 2.44 -7.46
N PHE A 10 4.08 1.61 -6.54
CA PHE A 10 3.88 2.05 -5.16
C PHE A 10 5.21 2.35 -4.44
N VAL A 11 6.20 1.48 -4.56
CA VAL A 11 7.54 1.69 -3.98
C VAL A 11 8.19 2.95 -4.56
N ALA A 12 8.11 3.17 -5.87
CA ALA A 12 8.64 4.37 -6.49
C ALA A 12 7.96 5.65 -5.95
N ALA A 13 6.64 5.64 -5.79
CA ALA A 13 5.90 6.77 -5.25
C ALA A 13 6.21 7.01 -3.75
N ASN A 14 6.32 5.94 -2.95
CA ASN A 14 6.71 5.99 -1.54
C ASN A 14 8.13 6.54 -1.34
N LEU A 15 9.09 6.11 -2.15
CA LEU A 15 10.45 6.65 -2.12
C LEU A 15 10.48 8.12 -2.56
N LEU A 16 9.66 8.50 -3.54
CA LEU A 16 9.54 9.89 -3.96
C LEU A 16 8.98 10.77 -2.84
N HIS A 17 7.96 10.31 -2.11
CA HIS A 17 7.41 11.03 -0.97
C HIS A 17 8.39 11.09 0.21
N THR A 18 9.13 10.02 0.46
CA THR A 18 10.22 10.02 1.45
C THR A 18 11.28 11.06 1.09
N ALA A 19 11.68 11.15 -0.18
CA ALA A 19 12.61 12.16 -0.65
C ALA A 19 12.03 13.58 -0.57
N ASP A 20 10.73 13.75 -0.79
CA ASP A 20 10.06 15.03 -0.64
C ASP A 20 10.06 15.52 0.82
N HIS A 21 9.88 14.63 1.80
CA HIS A 21 10.08 14.99 3.22
C HIS A 21 11.51 15.44 3.52
N GLN A 22 12.52 14.82 2.90
CA GLN A 22 13.91 15.31 3.03
C GLN A 22 14.09 16.69 2.42
N ARG A 23 13.41 16.96 1.29
CA ARG A 23 13.42 18.28 0.63
C ARG A 23 12.72 19.35 1.47
N GLN A 24 11.58 19.03 2.09
CA GLN A 24 10.86 19.92 3.00
C GLN A 24 11.62 20.18 4.31
N GLY A 25 12.51 19.25 4.68
CA GLY A 25 13.22 19.25 5.95
C GLY A 25 12.45 18.49 7.02
N THR A 26 13.13 17.59 7.73
CA THR A 26 12.47 16.67 8.67
C THR A 26 12.46 17.16 10.12
N ALA A 27 13.02 18.34 10.41
CA ALA A 27 13.16 18.84 11.78
C ALA A 27 11.80 19.13 12.47
N GLY A 28 10.76 19.42 11.69
CA GLY A 28 9.39 19.63 12.19
C GLY A 28 8.56 18.36 12.30
N LEU A 29 9.04 17.23 11.76
CA LEU A 29 8.29 15.98 11.76
C LEU A 29 8.32 15.33 13.14
N ARG A 30 7.15 14.92 13.61
CA ARG A 30 7.05 14.11 14.83
C ARG A 30 7.60 12.71 14.60
N TRP A 31 8.11 12.12 15.69
CA TRP A 31 8.67 10.78 15.66
C TRP A 31 7.68 9.74 15.11
N GLU A 32 6.39 9.87 15.44
CA GLU A 32 5.33 8.99 14.98
C GLU A 32 5.15 8.99 13.46
N ILE A 33 5.29 10.15 12.81
CA ILE A 33 5.25 10.27 11.35
C ILE A 33 6.49 9.60 10.72
N LEU A 34 7.68 9.87 11.28
CA LEU A 34 8.92 9.27 10.81
C LEU A 34 8.91 7.75 10.94
N ALA A 35 8.46 7.23 12.08
CA ALA A 35 8.32 5.81 12.35
C ALA A 35 7.25 5.17 11.45
N GLY A 36 6.10 5.82 11.29
CA GLY A 36 5.02 5.36 10.42
C GLY A 36 5.44 5.28 8.94
N GLY A 37 6.04 6.34 8.41
CA GLY A 37 6.58 6.37 7.05
C GLY A 37 7.68 5.33 6.81
N SER A 38 8.56 5.13 7.80
CA SER A 38 9.60 4.09 7.74
C SER A 38 8.98 2.69 7.71
N ALA A 39 7.96 2.43 8.53
CA ALA A 39 7.24 1.16 8.54
C ALA A 39 6.55 0.88 7.21
N ILE A 40 5.90 1.88 6.60
CA ILE A 40 5.29 1.77 5.27
C ILE A 40 6.36 1.45 4.21
N THR A 41 7.51 2.14 4.26
CA THR A 41 8.62 1.92 3.32
C THR A 41 9.16 0.48 3.40
N ILE A 42 9.43 0.00 4.62
CA ILE A 42 9.90 -1.37 4.86
C ILE A 42 8.86 -2.39 4.35
N ALA A 43 7.58 -2.16 4.64
CA ALA A 43 6.50 -3.03 4.18
C ALA A 43 6.35 -3.00 2.65
N ALA A 44 6.50 -1.84 2.01
CA ALA A 44 6.47 -1.71 0.55
C ALA A 44 7.58 -2.51 -0.11
N ILE A 45 8.80 -2.43 0.42
CA ILE A 45 9.94 -3.24 -0.06
C ILE A 45 9.68 -4.72 0.17
N ALA A 46 9.17 -5.12 1.34
CA ALA A 46 8.82 -6.51 1.62
C ALA A 46 7.75 -7.05 0.65
N SER A 47 6.70 -6.26 0.40
CA SER A 47 5.64 -6.59 -0.57
C SER A 47 6.19 -6.76 -1.98
N LEU A 48 7.10 -5.87 -2.41
CA LEU A 48 7.78 -5.98 -3.69
C LEU A 48 8.61 -7.27 -3.78
N VAL A 49 9.37 -7.61 -2.74
CA VAL A 49 10.15 -8.85 -2.69
C VAL A 49 9.26 -10.09 -2.76
N LEU A 50 8.13 -10.12 -2.04
CA LEU A 50 7.16 -11.21 -2.12
C LEU A 50 6.60 -11.35 -3.53
N ALA A 51 6.19 -10.24 -4.16
CA ALA A 51 5.67 -10.24 -5.52
C ALA A 51 6.73 -10.67 -6.55
N TRP A 52 7.98 -10.26 -6.38
CA TRP A 52 9.10 -10.65 -7.24
C TRP A 52 9.42 -12.14 -7.13
N ARG A 53 9.38 -12.69 -5.91
CA ARG A 53 9.53 -14.14 -5.64
C ARG A 53 8.31 -14.97 -6.04
N LYS A 54 7.22 -14.33 -6.47
CA LYS A 54 5.92 -14.97 -6.76
C LYS A 54 5.39 -15.76 -5.54
N ASP A 55 5.62 -15.25 -4.33
CA ASP A 55 5.12 -15.85 -3.10
C ASP A 55 3.58 -15.82 -3.08
N GLU A 56 2.95 -16.91 -2.67
CA GLU A 56 1.48 -17.05 -2.64
C GLU A 56 0.80 -16.05 -1.70
N ARG A 57 1.53 -15.52 -0.72
CA ARG A 57 1.04 -14.51 0.23
C ARG A 57 1.15 -13.09 -0.32
N ALA A 58 1.84 -12.87 -1.44
CA ALA A 58 2.04 -11.54 -2.00
C ALA A 58 0.72 -10.78 -2.25
N PRO A 59 -0.36 -11.41 -2.79
CA PRO A 59 -1.63 -10.72 -2.98
C PRO A 59 -2.31 -10.31 -1.66
N ILE A 60 -2.30 -11.16 -0.63
CA ILE A 60 -2.93 -10.76 0.64
C ILE A 60 -2.13 -9.65 1.34
N PHE A 61 -0.80 -9.75 1.32
CA PHE A 61 0.08 -8.73 1.88
C PHE A 61 -0.09 -7.39 1.15
N GLY A 62 -0.08 -7.40 -0.18
CA GLY A 62 -0.28 -6.20 -0.99
C GLY A 62 -1.65 -5.54 -0.81
N ALA A 63 -2.71 -6.33 -0.60
CA ALA A 63 -4.05 -5.81 -0.34
C ALA A 63 -4.11 -5.09 1.02
N VAL A 64 -3.60 -5.72 2.08
CA VAL A 64 -3.58 -5.14 3.43
C VAL A 64 -2.70 -3.89 3.45
N LEU A 65 -1.48 -3.98 2.92
CA LEU A 65 -0.55 -2.85 2.87
C LEU A 65 -1.10 -1.68 2.05
N GLY A 66 -1.61 -1.93 0.85
CA GLY A 66 -2.11 -0.87 -0.02
C GLY A 66 -3.28 -0.10 0.61
N LEU A 67 -4.19 -0.81 1.27
CA LEU A 67 -5.33 -0.19 1.97
C LEU A 67 -4.88 0.58 3.22
N SER A 68 -4.04 -0.03 4.06
CA SER A 68 -3.57 0.61 5.30
C SER A 68 -2.69 1.81 5.02
N ALA A 69 -1.79 1.74 4.03
CA ALA A 69 -0.95 2.86 3.60
C ALA A 69 -1.78 4.00 3.02
N ALA A 70 -2.71 3.71 2.10
CA ALA A 70 -3.59 4.74 1.52
C ALA A 70 -4.38 5.49 2.61
N ALA A 71 -4.98 4.75 3.55
CA ALA A 71 -5.74 5.34 4.65
C ALA A 71 -4.84 6.13 5.60
N GLY A 72 -3.69 5.58 5.98
CA GLY A 72 -2.73 6.21 6.89
C GLY A 72 -2.16 7.50 6.32
N ILE A 73 -1.65 7.47 5.09
CA ILE A 73 -1.06 8.64 4.42
C ILE A 73 -2.11 9.73 4.22
N ALA A 74 -3.32 9.36 3.78
CA ALA A 74 -4.41 10.32 3.63
C ALA A 74 -4.79 10.95 4.98
N ALA A 75 -4.92 10.15 6.04
CA ALA A 75 -5.22 10.66 7.38
C ALA A 75 -4.10 11.54 7.94
N SER A 76 -2.83 11.24 7.64
CA SER A 76 -1.71 12.04 8.10
C SER A 76 -1.65 13.40 7.42
N HIS A 77 -1.93 13.50 6.11
CA HIS A 77 -1.64 14.72 5.34
C HIS A 77 -2.86 15.50 4.86
N LEU A 78 -3.97 14.82 4.53
CA LEU A 78 -5.16 15.46 3.96
C LEU A 78 -6.16 15.89 5.03
N ALA A 79 -6.19 15.19 6.17
CA ALA A 79 -7.09 15.53 7.27
C ALA A 79 -6.55 16.73 8.07
N PRO A 80 -7.44 17.53 8.70
CA PRO A 80 -7.02 18.47 9.74
C PRO A 80 -6.23 17.76 10.84
N HIS A 81 -5.34 18.47 11.52
CA HIS A 81 -4.54 17.91 12.60
C HIS A 81 -5.43 17.23 13.66
N TRP A 82 -5.12 15.97 13.96
CA TRP A 82 -5.92 15.14 14.86
C TRP A 82 -5.09 14.39 15.91
N SER A 83 -3.79 14.16 15.70
CA SER A 83 -2.92 13.54 16.70
C SER A 83 -1.42 13.66 16.36
N ALA A 84 -0.58 12.95 17.12
CA ALA A 84 0.83 12.75 16.81
C ALA A 84 1.11 12.18 15.41
N PHE A 85 0.14 11.47 14.83
CA PHE A 85 0.18 10.86 13.49
C PHE A 85 -0.28 11.81 12.37
N SER A 86 -0.44 13.11 12.65
CA SER A 86 -0.81 14.11 11.65
C SER A 86 0.39 14.98 11.28
N ASP A 87 0.52 15.26 9.98
CA ASP A 87 1.40 16.25 9.37
C ASP A 87 0.59 16.94 8.25
N SER A 88 -0.40 17.73 8.68
CA SER A 88 -1.47 18.27 7.84
C SER A 88 -0.91 19.25 6.80
N TYR A 89 -0.97 18.87 5.53
CA TYR A 89 -0.47 19.68 4.41
C TYR A 89 -1.12 21.06 4.31
N PRO A 90 -2.45 21.21 4.52
CA PRO A 90 -3.07 22.52 4.60
C PRO A 90 -2.50 23.41 5.72
N GLU A 91 -2.15 22.85 6.88
CA GLU A 91 -1.68 23.60 8.04
C GLU A 91 -0.19 23.95 7.95
N ILE A 92 0.63 23.04 7.43
CA ILE A 92 2.06 23.28 7.19
C ILE A 92 2.31 24.05 5.88
N HIS A 93 1.25 24.39 5.14
CA HIS A 93 1.31 25.10 3.87
C HIS A 93 2.21 24.39 2.83
N ALA A 94 2.03 23.07 2.70
CA ALA A 94 2.80 22.25 1.77
C ALA A 94 2.66 22.76 0.32
N ASP A 95 3.78 22.77 -0.41
CA ASP A 95 3.80 23.26 -1.79
C ASP A 95 3.16 22.28 -2.78
N ALA A 96 2.93 22.75 -4.02
CA ALA A 96 2.27 21.96 -5.06
C ALA A 96 3.03 20.66 -5.41
N THR A 97 4.36 20.66 -5.28
CA THR A 97 5.18 19.46 -5.53
C THR A 97 4.87 18.41 -4.48
N SER A 98 4.85 18.79 -3.21
CA SER A 98 4.48 17.90 -2.11
C SER A 98 3.08 17.32 -2.28
N TRP A 99 2.10 18.16 -2.65
CA TRP A 99 0.74 17.71 -2.96
C TRP A 99 0.70 16.67 -4.08
N VAL A 100 1.42 16.88 -5.17
CA VAL A 100 1.48 15.90 -6.27
C VAL A 100 2.08 14.58 -5.79
N VAL A 101 3.18 14.65 -5.03
CA VAL A 101 3.91 13.47 -4.57
C VAL A 101 3.09 12.64 -3.58
N VAL A 102 2.43 13.26 -2.59
CA VAL A 102 1.58 12.52 -1.64
C VAL A 102 0.37 11.89 -2.34
N LEU A 103 -0.24 12.59 -3.31
CA LEU A 103 -1.36 12.05 -4.08
C LEU A 103 -0.93 10.89 -4.99
N LEU A 104 0.28 10.94 -5.55
CA LEU A 104 0.85 9.82 -6.30
C LEU A 104 1.07 8.59 -5.41
N GLU A 105 1.54 8.78 -4.17
CA GLU A 105 1.70 7.66 -3.25
C GLU A 105 0.35 7.05 -2.85
N ILE A 106 -0.64 7.87 -2.50
CA ILE A 106 -2.00 7.41 -2.19
C ILE A 106 -2.58 6.63 -3.39
N ALA A 107 -2.46 7.18 -4.61
CA ALA A 107 -2.92 6.51 -5.82
C ALA A 107 -2.17 5.20 -6.08
N GLY A 108 -0.86 5.16 -5.84
CA GLY A 108 -0.03 3.96 -5.93
C GLY A 108 -0.44 2.88 -4.94
N ALA A 109 -0.73 3.25 -3.69
CA ALA A 109 -1.20 2.36 -2.64
C ALA A 109 -2.58 1.76 -2.97
N LEU A 110 -3.51 2.58 -3.44
CA LEU A 110 -4.83 2.14 -3.91
C LEU A 110 -4.73 1.22 -5.13
N LEU A 111 -3.83 1.52 -6.07
CA LEU A 111 -3.57 0.66 -7.23
C LEU A 111 -3.01 -0.69 -6.81
N LEU A 112 -2.06 -0.72 -5.87
CA LEU A 112 -1.53 -1.95 -5.29
C LEU A 112 -2.65 -2.78 -4.66
N ALA A 113 -3.48 -2.16 -3.81
CA ALA A 113 -4.61 -2.82 -3.18
C ALA A 113 -5.61 -3.40 -4.21
N ALA A 114 -6.00 -2.62 -5.20
CA ALA A 114 -6.95 -3.03 -6.23
C ALA A 114 -6.43 -4.21 -7.06
N VAL A 115 -5.16 -4.17 -7.48
CA VAL A 115 -4.52 -5.26 -8.21
C VAL A 115 -4.40 -6.51 -7.34
N ALA A 116 -3.98 -6.36 -6.09
CA ALA A 116 -3.85 -7.45 -5.13
C ALA A 116 -5.19 -8.15 -4.85
N VAL A 117 -6.26 -7.38 -4.58
CA VAL A 117 -7.63 -7.91 -4.42
C VAL A 117 -8.12 -8.62 -5.67
N ARG A 118 -7.80 -8.10 -6.87
CA ARG A 118 -8.15 -8.77 -8.12
C ARG A 118 -7.46 -10.12 -8.27
N GLU A 119 -6.18 -10.24 -7.92
CA GLU A 119 -5.47 -11.53 -7.96
C GLU A 119 -6.05 -12.52 -6.93
N LEU A 120 -6.39 -12.07 -5.73
CA LEU A 120 -7.09 -12.90 -4.73
C LEU A 120 -8.43 -13.43 -5.28
N ARG A 121 -9.25 -12.57 -5.89
CA ARG A 121 -10.54 -12.97 -6.48
C ARG A 121 -10.36 -13.99 -7.62
N ARG A 122 -9.31 -13.85 -8.43
CA ARG A 122 -8.98 -14.81 -9.50
C ARG A 122 -8.60 -16.17 -8.92
N ALA A 123 -7.79 -16.19 -7.86
CA ALA A 123 -7.43 -17.43 -7.16
C ALA A 123 -8.67 -18.12 -6.56
N SER A 124 -9.57 -17.35 -5.93
CA SER A 124 -10.82 -17.90 -5.37
C SER A 124 -11.77 -18.44 -6.44
N ASN A 125 -11.88 -17.76 -7.59
CA ASN A 125 -12.76 -18.19 -8.69
C ASN A 125 -12.20 -19.38 -9.48
N GLY A 126 -10.86 -19.57 -9.48
CA GLY A 126 -10.18 -20.70 -10.10
C GLY A 126 -10.08 -21.93 -9.19
N ALA A 127 -10.34 -21.79 -7.89
CA ALA A 127 -10.40 -22.91 -6.96
C ALA A 127 -11.55 -23.86 -7.35
N PRO A 128 -11.31 -25.16 -7.61
CA PRO A 128 -12.31 -26.03 -8.19
C PRO A 128 -13.51 -26.25 -7.24
N ARG A 129 -14.71 -25.85 -7.69
CA ARG A 129 -15.99 -26.49 -7.29
C ARG A 129 -15.99 -28.02 -7.53
N ALA A 130 -14.97 -28.57 -8.21
CA ALA A 130 -14.83 -29.97 -8.59
C ALA A 130 -14.58 -30.93 -7.40
N ALA A 131 -14.06 -30.45 -6.25
CA ALA A 131 -13.85 -31.32 -5.09
C ALA A 131 -15.16 -31.73 -4.39
N VAL A 132 -16.24 -30.96 -4.57
CA VAL A 132 -17.55 -31.22 -3.94
C VAL A 132 -18.38 -32.24 -4.75
N VAL A 133 -18.14 -32.38 -6.06
CA VAL A 133 -18.89 -33.32 -6.91
C VAL A 133 -18.27 -34.73 -6.91
N ALA A 134 -16.96 -34.86 -6.65
CA ALA A 134 -16.27 -36.15 -6.66
C ALA A 134 -16.46 -36.98 -5.35
N GLY A 135 -16.98 -36.38 -4.29
CA GLY A 135 -17.15 -37.03 -2.98
C GLY A 135 -18.50 -37.71 -2.74
N SER A 136 -19.51 -37.49 -3.58
CA SER A 136 -20.87 -38.02 -3.36
C SER A 136 -21.16 -39.37 -4.05
N GLY A 137 -20.12 -40.05 -4.55
CA GLY A 137 -20.28 -41.17 -5.50
C GLY A 137 -19.74 -42.53 -5.05
N ARG A 138 -19.47 -42.78 -3.77
CA ARG A 138 -19.07 -44.12 -3.30
C ARG A 138 -19.81 -44.55 -2.04
N SER A 139 -20.95 -45.18 -2.28
CA SER A 139 -21.60 -46.12 -1.37
C SER A 139 -22.03 -47.36 -2.17
N THR A 140 -21.17 -48.38 -2.20
CA THR A 140 -21.52 -49.78 -2.48
C THR A 140 -20.50 -50.66 -1.78
#